data_AF-A0A0Q6VX02-F1
#
_entry.id   AF-A0A0Q6VX02-F1
#
_cell.length_a   1.000
_cell.length_b   1.000
_cell.length_c   1.000
_cell.angle_alpha   90.00
_cell.angle_beta   90.00
_cell.angle_gamma   90.00
#
_symmetry.space_group_name_H-M   'P 1'
#
loop_
_entity.id
_entity.type
_entity.pdbx_description
1 polymer ?
#
loop_
_entity_poly.entity_id
_entity_poly.type
_entity_poly.pdbx_seq_one_letter_code
_entity_poly.pdbx_strand_id
1 'polypeptide(L)'
;MNWMKSNQNGSTKKQGKQMSLVDAYSPDRASSYAKKLFQMIVKGWGDAPLAVEECAKRSRMSERSFERLMKGETKDPRLTVLGRVRGAYLEFCHEQIARLQHEIHIEMTRNSDGSFEDLAAEAEALAAKIRQAKGR
;
A
#
# COMPACT_ATOMS: atom_id res chain seq x y z
N MET A 1 -31.00 -33.70 -39.15
CA MET A 1 -31.68 -33.45 -37.86
C MET A 1 -31.12 -32.18 -37.24
N ASN A 2 -31.95 -31.14 -37.18
CA ASN A 2 -31.75 -29.92 -36.40
C ASN A 2 -31.83 -30.27 -34.89
N TRP A 3 -31.13 -29.55 -34.01
CA TRP A 3 -31.52 -29.27 -32.61
C TRP A 3 -30.60 -28.17 -32.06
N MET A 4 -30.95 -26.91 -32.35
CA MET A 4 -30.69 -25.81 -31.43
C MET A 4 -31.53 -26.01 -30.17
N LYS A 5 -30.95 -25.77 -28.99
CA LYS A 5 -31.60 -25.00 -27.92
C LYS A 5 -30.56 -24.48 -26.92
N SER A 6 -30.54 -23.16 -26.86
CA SER A 6 -29.92 -22.24 -25.93
C SER A 6 -29.84 -22.74 -24.48
N ASN A 7 -28.73 -22.41 -23.80
CA ASN A 7 -28.76 -22.17 -22.37
C ASN A 7 -28.05 -20.84 -22.06
N GLN A 8 -28.78 -19.74 -22.25
CA GLN A 8 -28.54 -18.54 -21.46
C GLN A 8 -29.14 -18.81 -20.08
N ASN A 9 -28.29 -18.92 -19.07
CA ASN A 9 -28.76 -18.77 -17.69
C ASN A 9 -27.85 -17.78 -16.97
N GLY A 10 -28.31 -16.53 -16.91
CA GLY A 10 -27.73 -15.53 -16.05
C GLY A 10 -28.12 -15.80 -14.60
N SER A 11 -27.15 -15.74 -13.71
CA SER A 11 -27.39 -15.37 -12.32
C SER A 11 -26.23 -14.53 -11.79
N THR A 12 -26.47 -13.23 -11.81
CA THR A 12 -25.96 -12.19 -10.91
C THR A 12 -25.36 -12.68 -9.59
N LYS A 13 -24.31 -11.99 -9.09
CA LYS A 13 -24.35 -11.20 -7.84
C LYS A 13 -22.96 -10.72 -7.40
N LYS A 14 -22.78 -9.39 -7.38
CA LYS A 14 -22.21 -8.54 -6.30
C LYS A 14 -21.12 -9.06 -5.33
N GLN A 15 -20.34 -10.09 -5.64
CA GLN A 15 -19.34 -10.65 -4.70
C GLN A 15 -18.00 -9.89 -4.67
N GLY A 16 -17.69 -9.10 -5.71
CA GLY A 16 -16.39 -8.40 -5.80
C GLY A 16 -16.18 -7.28 -4.75
N LYS A 17 -17.26 -6.71 -4.19
CA LYS A 17 -17.17 -5.56 -3.27
C LYS A 17 -17.09 -5.96 -1.80
N GLN A 18 -17.48 -7.20 -1.45
CA GLN A 18 -17.44 -7.69 -0.08
C GLN A 18 -16.13 -8.43 0.23
N MET A 19 -15.52 -9.09 -0.77
CA MET A 19 -14.17 -9.68 -0.63
C MET A 19 -13.07 -8.61 -0.43
N SER A 20 -13.23 -7.40 -0.96
CA SER A 20 -12.18 -6.38 -0.89
C SER A 20 -11.92 -5.81 0.50
N LEU A 21 -12.92 -5.83 1.39
CA LEU A 21 -12.76 -5.34 2.76
C LEU A 21 -12.16 -6.44 3.66
N VAL A 22 -12.64 -7.68 3.54
CA VAL A 22 -12.18 -8.82 4.36
C VAL A 22 -10.72 -9.17 4.04
N ASP A 23 -10.32 -9.11 2.76
CA ASP A 23 -8.93 -9.38 2.37
C ASP A 23 -7.95 -8.33 2.89
N ALA A 24 -8.33 -7.04 2.86
CA ALA A 24 -7.46 -5.95 3.29
C ALA A 24 -7.12 -6.01 4.80
N TYR A 25 -7.98 -6.64 5.59
CA TYR A 25 -7.83 -6.87 7.02
C TYR A 25 -7.62 -8.37 7.34
N SER A 26 -6.83 -9.05 6.51
CA SER A 26 -6.32 -10.39 6.84
C SER A 26 -4.93 -10.32 7.51
N PRO A 27 -4.59 -11.28 8.38
CA PRO A 27 -3.26 -11.36 9.00
C PRO A 27 -2.13 -11.44 7.96
N ASP A 28 -2.33 -12.20 6.88
CA ASP A 28 -1.36 -12.37 5.79
C ASP A 28 -1.13 -11.08 5.01
N ARG A 29 -2.17 -10.27 4.80
CA ARG A 29 -2.00 -8.93 4.19
C ARG A 29 -1.23 -8.01 5.10
N ALA A 30 -1.47 -8.03 6.41
CA ALA A 30 -0.72 -7.18 7.32
C ALA A 30 0.75 -7.59 7.44
N SER A 31 1.07 -8.89 7.45
CA SER A 31 2.46 -9.34 7.38
C SER A 31 3.13 -8.85 6.08
N SER A 32 2.40 -8.93 4.96
CA SER A 32 2.85 -8.43 3.67
C SER A 32 3.09 -6.91 3.66
N TYR A 33 2.21 -6.12 4.27
CA TYR A 33 2.39 -4.67 4.40
C TYR A 33 3.57 -4.34 5.31
N ALA A 34 3.71 -5.02 6.45
CA ALA A 34 4.85 -4.84 7.36
C ALA A 34 6.17 -5.16 6.65
N LYS A 35 6.24 -6.27 5.90
CA LYS A 35 7.43 -6.65 5.13
C LYS A 35 7.78 -5.63 4.06
N LYS A 36 6.79 -5.13 3.30
CA LYS A 36 7.02 -4.09 2.30
C LYS A 36 7.49 -2.77 2.93
N LEU A 37 6.86 -2.35 4.02
CA LEU A 37 7.27 -1.15 4.75
C LEU A 37 8.72 -1.25 5.22
N PHE A 38 9.09 -2.39 5.81
CA PHE A 38 10.47 -2.67 6.23
C PHE A 38 11.46 -2.62 5.05
N GLN A 39 11.13 -3.29 3.94
CA GLN A 39 11.98 -3.31 2.75
C GLN A 39 12.20 -1.93 2.13
N MET A 40 11.22 -1.03 2.22
CA MET A 40 11.36 0.34 1.72
C MET A 40 12.16 1.24 2.66
N ILE A 41 12.18 0.94 3.96
CA ILE A 41 12.91 1.73 4.97
C ILE A 41 14.36 1.28 5.09
N VAL A 42 14.64 -0.02 4.97
CA VAL A 42 15.99 -0.56 5.11
C VAL A 42 16.86 -0.06 3.94
N LYS A 43 17.97 0.63 4.27
CA LYS A 43 18.83 1.27 3.27
C LYS A 43 20.04 0.41 2.91
N GLY A 44 20.53 -0.41 3.84
CA GLY A 44 21.67 -1.27 3.61
C GLY A 44 21.87 -2.36 4.67
N TRP A 45 23.01 -3.03 4.58
CA TRP A 45 23.43 -4.04 5.56
C TRP A 45 23.67 -3.40 6.93
N GLY A 46 23.14 -4.01 7.98
CA GLY A 46 23.27 -3.51 9.35
C GLY A 46 22.16 -2.56 9.82
N ASP A 47 21.36 -2.00 8.90
CA ASP A 47 20.29 -1.05 9.23
C ASP A 47 18.99 -1.72 9.70
N ALA A 48 18.95 -3.05 9.72
CA ALA A 48 17.73 -3.80 10.04
C ALA A 48 17.12 -3.41 11.41
N PRO A 49 17.87 -3.27 12.52
CA PRO A 49 17.30 -2.86 13.79
C PRO A 49 16.68 -1.46 13.75
N LEU A 50 17.37 -0.50 13.13
CA LEU A 50 16.87 0.87 12.97
C LEU A 50 15.63 0.92 12.06
N ALA A 51 15.61 0.09 11.01
CA ALA A 51 14.45 -0.02 10.14
C ALA A 51 13.24 -0.62 10.87
N VAL A 52 13.44 -1.61 11.75
CA VAL A 52 12.37 -2.17 12.61
C VAL A 52 11.85 -1.10 13.57
N GLU A 53 12.72 -0.35 14.23
CA GLU A 53 12.36 0.76 15.12
C GLU A 53 11.47 1.79 14.41
N GLU A 54 11.91 2.27 13.25
CA GLU A 54 11.17 3.25 12.46
C GLU A 54 9.83 2.70 11.97
N CYS A 55 9.79 1.44 11.52
CA CYS A 55 8.55 0.77 11.13
C CYS A 55 7.54 0.65 12.29
N ALA A 56 8.03 0.28 13.48
CA ALA A 56 7.24 0.12 14.68
C ALA A 56 6.65 1.46 15.15
N LYS A 57 7.47 2.53 15.11
CA LYS A 57 7.06 3.91 15.39
C LYS A 57 5.97 4.38 14.42
N ARG A 58 6.16 4.21 13.11
CA ARG A 58 5.16 4.54 12.07
C ARG A 58 3.86 3.78 12.27
N SER A 59 3.96 2.51 12.66
CA SER A 59 2.81 1.63 12.90
C SER A 59 2.22 1.73 14.31
N ARG A 60 2.74 2.62 15.18
CA ARG A 60 2.29 2.83 16.56
C ARG A 60 2.19 1.52 17.35
N MET A 61 3.25 0.72 17.32
CA MET A 61 3.37 -0.55 18.05
C MET A 61 4.81 -0.76 18.53
N SER A 62 5.04 -1.78 19.36
CA SER A 62 6.40 -2.14 19.76
C SER A 62 7.16 -2.84 18.65
N GLU A 63 8.50 -2.70 18.64
CA GLU A 63 9.42 -3.36 17.71
C GLU A 63 9.16 -4.87 17.65
N ARG A 64 9.12 -5.54 18.81
CA ARG A 64 8.82 -6.96 18.91
C ARG A 64 7.47 -7.33 18.27
N SER A 65 6.43 -6.49 18.45
CA SER A 65 5.12 -6.76 17.84
C SER A 65 5.16 -6.62 16.33
N PHE A 66 5.87 -5.59 15.83
CA PHE A 66 6.08 -5.37 14.41
C PHE A 66 6.86 -6.53 13.78
N GLU A 67 7.96 -6.97 14.39
CA GLU A 67 8.78 -8.08 13.90
C GLU A 67 7.99 -9.38 13.81
N ARG A 68 7.23 -9.73 14.86
CA ARG A 68 6.40 -10.94 14.85
C ARG A 68 5.34 -10.90 13.76
N LEU A 69 4.71 -9.74 13.58
CA LEU A 69 3.74 -9.53 12.51
C LEU A 69 4.40 -9.65 11.12
N MET A 70 5.56 -9.02 10.92
CA MET A 70 6.33 -9.09 9.68
C MET A 70 6.76 -10.52 9.34
N LYS A 71 7.13 -11.32 10.35
CA LYS A 71 7.48 -12.74 10.21
C LYS A 71 6.27 -13.66 10.03
N GLY A 72 5.05 -13.16 10.16
CA GLY A 72 3.81 -13.95 10.08
C GLY A 72 3.53 -14.80 11.33
N GLU A 73 4.20 -14.53 12.45
CA GLU A 73 4.03 -15.25 13.71
C GLU A 73 2.77 -14.82 14.49
N THR A 74 2.17 -13.69 14.11
CA THR A 74 0.96 -13.15 14.72
C THR A 74 -0.27 -13.75 14.05
N LYS A 75 -0.85 -14.79 14.67
CA LYS A 75 -1.98 -15.56 14.11
C LYS A 75 -3.31 -14.79 14.05
N ASP A 76 -3.61 -14.01 15.10
CA ASP A 76 -4.88 -13.27 15.21
C ASP A 76 -4.62 -11.81 15.65
N PRO A 77 -4.07 -10.97 14.75
CA PRO A 77 -3.90 -9.55 15.00
C PRO A 77 -5.26 -8.84 15.06
N ARG A 78 -5.47 -8.02 16.10
CA ARG A 78 -6.65 -7.15 16.21
C ARG A 78 -6.79 -6.27 14.96
N LEU A 79 -8.02 -5.98 14.54
CA LEU A 79 -8.31 -5.07 13.41
C LEU A 79 -7.59 -3.72 13.51
N THR A 80 -7.36 -3.22 14.73
CA THR A 80 -6.60 -1.99 14.99
C THR A 80 -5.14 -2.10 14.59
N VAL A 81 -4.50 -3.26 14.80
CA VAL A 81 -3.12 -3.54 14.39
C VAL A 81 -3.02 -3.59 12.87
N LEU A 82 -3.96 -4.29 12.23
CA LEU A 82 -4.06 -4.38 10.77
C LEU A 82 -4.21 -2.99 10.13
N GLY A 83 -5.13 -2.18 10.67
CA GLY A 83 -5.35 -0.81 10.21
C GLY A 83 -4.12 0.09 10.40
N ARG A 84 -3.40 -0.03 11.52
CA ARG A 84 -2.17 0.74 11.78
C ARG A 84 -1.06 0.45 10.79
N VAL A 85 -0.79 -0.82 10.49
CA VAL A 85 0.29 -1.20 9.56
C VAL A 85 -0.07 -0.85 8.12
N ARG A 86 -1.32 -1.10 7.71
CA ARG A 86 -1.81 -0.64 6.40
C ARG A 86 -1.68 0.89 6.28
N GLY A 87 -2.10 1.63 7.30
CA GLY A 87 -1.99 3.08 7.35
C GLY A 87 -0.55 3.56 7.25
N ALA A 88 0.37 2.97 8.02
CA ALA A 88 1.79 3.29 7.98
C ALA A 88 2.42 3.03 6.61
N TYR A 89 2.07 1.91 5.96
CA TYR A 89 2.51 1.59 4.61
C TYR A 89 2.02 2.62 3.58
N LEU A 90 0.73 2.95 3.60
CA LEU A 90 0.16 3.93 2.68
C LEU A 90 0.71 5.34 2.90
N GLU A 91 0.96 5.72 4.16
CA GLU A 91 1.59 7.00 4.49
C GLU A 91 3.00 7.08 3.92
N PHE A 92 3.79 6.01 4.07
CA PHE A 92 5.12 5.95 3.50
C PHE A 92 5.09 6.09 1.97
N CYS A 93 4.18 5.40 1.29
CA CYS A 93 4.00 5.55 -0.16
C CYS A 93 3.65 7.00 -0.54
N HIS A 94 2.80 7.68 0.24
CA HIS A 94 2.46 9.07 0.01
C HIS A 94 3.67 10.00 0.20
N GLU A 95 4.48 9.79 1.23
CA GLU A 95 5.74 10.52 1.45
C GLU A 95 6.72 10.34 0.27
N GLN A 96 6.83 9.12 -0.28
CA GLN A 96 7.69 8.88 -1.44
C GLN A 96 7.19 9.63 -2.69
N ILE A 97 5.88 9.66 -2.92
CA ILE A 97 5.31 10.44 -4.03
C ILE A 97 5.55 11.93 -3.82
N ALA A 98 5.34 12.45 -2.60
CA ALA A 98 5.58 13.85 -2.31
C ALA A 98 7.06 14.24 -2.58
N ARG A 99 8.00 13.36 -2.22
CA ARG A 99 9.42 13.54 -2.58
C ARG A 99 9.62 13.56 -4.09
N LEU A 100 9.04 12.60 -4.81
CA LEU A 100 9.15 12.54 -6.27
C LEU A 100 8.57 13.79 -6.94
N GLN A 101 7.40 14.27 -6.48
CA GLN A 101 6.78 15.51 -6.96
C GLN A 101 7.71 16.72 -6.73
N HIS A 102 8.39 16.77 -5.58
CA HIS A 102 9.35 17.83 -5.30
C HIS A 102 10.55 17.79 -6.25
N GLU A 103 11.13 16.61 -6.51
CA GLU A 103 12.24 16.45 -7.46
C GLU A 103 11.82 16.84 -8.88
N ILE A 104 10.63 16.41 -9.34
CA ILE A 104 10.07 16.82 -10.63
C ILE A 104 9.95 18.35 -10.70
N HIS A 105 9.43 18.98 -9.64
CA HIS A 105 9.30 20.43 -9.59
C HIS A 105 10.65 21.15 -9.66
N ILE A 106 11.67 20.66 -8.92
CA ILE A 106 13.03 21.20 -9.02
C ILE A 106 13.54 21.11 -10.46
N GLU A 107 13.38 19.96 -11.11
CA GLU A 107 13.86 19.77 -12.49
C GLU A 107 13.08 20.61 -13.51
N MET A 108 11.77 20.82 -13.33
CA MET A 108 10.98 21.76 -14.15
C MET A 108 11.48 23.20 -14.05
N THR A 109 11.93 23.62 -12.87
CA THR A 109 12.49 24.98 -12.69
C THR A 109 13.89 25.14 -13.29
N ARG A 110 14.62 24.03 -13.46
CA ARG A 110 15.97 24.00 -14.03
C ARG A 110 15.98 23.80 -15.54
N ASN A 111 15.04 23.00 -16.06
CA ASN A 111 14.93 22.63 -17.46
C ASN A 111 13.60 23.15 -18.02
N SER A 112 13.68 24.04 -19.01
CA SER A 112 12.53 24.63 -19.69
C SER A 112 11.80 23.68 -20.66
N ASP A 113 12.17 22.41 -20.69
CA ASP A 113 11.61 21.43 -21.62
C ASP A 113 10.30 20.83 -21.06
N GLY A 114 9.20 21.00 -21.78
CA GLY A 114 7.83 20.59 -21.38
C GLY A 114 7.60 19.08 -21.13
N SER A 115 8.65 18.25 -21.23
CA SER A 115 8.59 16.82 -20.92
C SER A 115 8.25 16.48 -19.46
N PHE A 116 8.51 17.41 -18.54
CA PHE A 116 8.25 17.22 -17.10
C PHE A 116 6.83 17.62 -16.67
N GLU A 117 6.09 18.36 -17.49
CA GLU A 117 4.70 18.75 -17.18
C GLU A 117 3.78 17.51 -17.12
N ASP A 118 3.93 16.60 -18.07
CA ASP A 118 3.18 15.34 -18.10
C ASP A 118 3.48 14.47 -16.87
N LEU A 119 4.77 14.36 -16.50
CA LEU A 119 5.21 13.60 -15.32
C LEU A 119 4.66 14.20 -14.02
N ALA A 120 4.59 15.54 -13.92
CA ALA A 120 4.00 16.22 -12.77
C ALA A 120 2.49 15.91 -12.63
N ALA A 121 1.76 15.92 -13.74
CA ALA A 121 0.33 15.58 -13.77
C ALA A 121 0.08 14.12 -13.36
N GLU A 122 0.90 13.18 -13.84
CA GLU A 122 0.81 11.76 -13.46
C GLU A 122 1.10 11.53 -11.97
N ALA A 123 2.12 12.19 -11.43
CA ALA A 123 2.47 12.09 -10.01
C ALA A 123 1.34 12.61 -9.10
N GLU A 124 0.70 13.74 -9.46
CA GLU A 124 -0.45 14.27 -8.72
C GLU A 124 -1.66 13.34 -8.79
N ALA A 125 -1.94 12.77 -9.97
CA ALA A 125 -3.02 11.80 -10.13
C ALA A 125 -2.80 10.54 -9.26
N LEU A 126 -1.55 10.07 -9.16
CA LEU A 126 -1.19 8.94 -8.29
C LEU A 126 -1.35 9.29 -6.80
N ALA A 127 -0.89 10.47 -6.37
CA ALA A 127 -1.06 10.95 -5.00
C ALA A 127 -2.54 10.99 -4.60
N ALA A 128 -3.42 11.50 -5.48
CA ALA A 128 -4.86 11.54 -5.25
C ALA A 128 -5.48 10.15 -5.08
N LYS A 129 -5.08 9.17 -5.90
CA LYS A 129 -5.54 7.77 -5.79
C LYS A 129 -5.15 7.14 -4.44
N ILE A 130 -3.95 7.42 -3.95
CA ILE A 130 -3.50 6.93 -2.63
C ILE A 130 -4.30 7.58 -1.50
N ARG A 131 -4.55 8.90 -1.56
CA ARG A 131 -5.39 9.61 -0.58
C ARG A 131 -6.79 8.98 -0.48
N GLN A 132 -7.40 8.66 -1.63
CA GLN A 132 -8.69 7.96 -1.67
C GLN A 132 -8.62 6.55 -1.07
N ALA A 133 -7.53 5.81 -1.32
CA ALA A 133 -7.34 4.47 -0.77
C ALA A 133 -7.15 4.49 0.75
N LYS A 134 -6.53 5.54 1.31
CA LYS A 134 -6.34 5.73 2.75
C LYS A 134 -7.64 6.10 3.48
N GLY A 135 -8.55 6.84 2.84
CA GLY A 135 -9.84 7.25 3.41
C GLY A 135 -10.93 6.16 3.42
N ARG A 136 -10.62 4.96 2.94
CA ARG A 136 -11.48 3.76 2.96
C ARG A 136 -11.00 2.74 3.98
#